data_AF-A0A3D4T4Z5-F1
#
_entry.id   AF-A0A3D4T4Z5-F1
#
_cell.length_a   1.000
_cell.length_b   1.000
_cell.length_c   1.000
_cell.angle_alpha   90.00
_cell.angle_beta   90.00
_cell.angle_gamma   90.00
#
_symmetry.space_group_name_H-M   'P 1'
#
loop_
_entity.id
_entity.type
_entity.pdbx_description
1 polymer ?
#
loop_
_entity_poly.entity_id
_entity_poly.type
_entity_poly.pdbx_seq_one_letter_code
_entity_poly.pdbx_strand_id
1 'polypeptide(L)'
;NKKMTTTYNKTNCLKEKDVGFTTSLPNPNGVGAWQKYEANINKVLLKLGVGSVANMNYGDKVIIEPLFDICLAGEYQALTVSEISYCGRSVLGGSSVGGAPDNTSRTWGFIANYTNRIWPNKLYTPDGQGLWSGVGAIAGSSKATFDNILSKGYGAGIAYNEKTNSSYVINFNGNGATGGSTPSMSMTRGTAKNLTANGFIRTGYSFGSWNTKNNGTGTAYADKQSVKDLTSGTSITLYAIWKPITYSIVFDGNGNTGGSTASMSMTYDATKNLTANGFVKTGYVFDGWNTKADGTGTNYTDKQSVKNLSSVNGATVTLYAKWKPITYTIRFDGNGATSGATVQMSMTYDVAKNLTANGFSKSGSHFTGWNTKADGSGTGFYNKQSVKNLTAVNGAVVTLYAQWSTTSYTVAFVGNGNTSGNTSSMTMKFDETKALNKNGYVKTGYSFTKWNTKSNGTGTAYSNQQSVKNLTNVNGGIFFLYA
;
A
#
# COMPACT_ATOMS: atom_id res chain seq x y z
N ASN A 1 45.80 23.96 -19.31
CA ASN A 1 46.65 24.92 -18.56
C ASN A 1 47.49 25.73 -19.53
N LYS A 2 47.23 27.03 -19.66
CA LYS A 2 47.89 28.00 -20.57
C LYS A 2 49.35 28.32 -20.19
N LYS A 3 50.21 27.33 -19.99
CA LYS A 3 51.66 27.53 -19.68
C LYS A 3 52.60 26.79 -20.64
N MET A 4 52.20 26.63 -21.90
CA MET A 4 53.05 26.07 -22.95
C MET A 4 53.17 27.11 -24.06
N THR A 5 53.71 28.29 -23.74
CA THR A 5 54.16 29.26 -24.75
C THR A 5 55.67 29.07 -24.90
N THR A 6 56.13 28.83 -26.13
CA THR A 6 57.50 28.42 -26.49
C THR A 6 58.53 29.55 -26.43
N THR A 7 58.15 30.71 -25.94
CA THR A 7 59.05 31.85 -25.73
C THR A 7 59.95 31.64 -24.50
N TYR A 8 60.88 30.68 -24.56
CA TYR A 8 62.05 30.45 -23.67
C TYR A 8 62.05 29.29 -22.67
N ASN A 9 60.97 28.54 -22.41
CA ASN A 9 61.03 27.44 -21.43
C ASN A 9 61.12 26.04 -22.08
N LYS A 10 62.36 25.56 -22.31
CA LYS A 10 62.68 24.25 -22.90
C LYS A 10 62.40 23.05 -21.96
N THR A 11 62.05 23.30 -20.70
CA THR A 11 61.96 22.28 -19.64
C THR A 11 60.90 21.18 -19.89
N ASN A 12 59.88 21.46 -20.71
CA ASN A 12 58.78 20.52 -20.99
C ASN A 12 58.71 20.06 -22.46
N CYS A 13 59.74 20.31 -23.26
CA CYS A 13 59.81 19.87 -24.66
C CYS A 13 60.62 18.57 -24.77
N LEU A 14 60.08 17.55 -25.45
CA LEU A 14 60.80 16.29 -25.73
C LEU A 14 61.54 16.42 -27.06
N LYS A 15 62.86 16.21 -27.08
CA LYS A 15 63.62 16.13 -28.35
C LYS A 15 63.40 14.75 -28.99
N GLU A 16 63.52 14.63 -30.31
CA GLU A 16 63.30 13.36 -31.04
C GLU A 16 64.08 12.16 -30.45
N LYS A 17 65.33 12.39 -30.03
CA LYS A 17 66.14 11.37 -29.35
C LYS A 17 65.58 10.93 -27.99
N ASP A 18 64.95 11.86 -27.26
CA ASP A 18 64.46 11.64 -25.88
C ASP A 18 63.13 10.85 -25.88
N VAL A 19 62.41 10.86 -27.02
CA VAL A 19 61.23 10.02 -27.31
C VAL A 19 61.58 8.70 -28.01
N GLY A 20 62.86 8.39 -28.21
CA GLY A 20 63.31 7.08 -28.75
C GLY A 20 63.13 6.93 -30.26
N PHE A 21 63.14 8.05 -31.00
CA PHE A 21 63.31 8.02 -32.45
C PHE A 21 64.79 7.74 -32.76
N THR A 22 65.03 6.67 -33.52
CA THR A 22 66.39 6.27 -33.98
C THR A 22 66.88 7.10 -35.15
N THR A 23 65.96 7.77 -35.85
CA THR A 23 66.17 8.71 -36.94
C THR A 23 65.11 9.80 -36.81
N SER A 24 65.43 11.03 -37.19
CA SER A 24 64.45 12.11 -37.24
C SER A 24 63.27 11.79 -38.16
N LEU A 25 62.15 12.49 -37.97
CA LEU A 25 60.93 12.27 -38.75
C LEU A 25 61.24 12.33 -40.27
N PRO A 26 60.88 11.30 -41.06
CA PRO A 26 61.23 11.24 -42.47
C PRO A 26 60.60 12.38 -43.27
N ASN A 27 61.29 12.73 -44.35
CA ASN A 27 60.84 13.66 -45.39
C ASN A 27 59.45 13.25 -45.93
N PRO A 28 58.47 14.15 -46.10
CA PRO A 28 57.09 13.80 -46.41
C PRO A 28 56.95 13.64 -47.93
N ASN A 29 57.78 12.79 -48.55
CA ASN A 29 57.63 12.42 -49.96
C ASN A 29 56.55 11.36 -50.14
N GLY A 30 55.42 11.53 -49.44
CA GLY A 30 54.28 10.63 -49.46
C GLY A 30 53.87 10.18 -48.06
N VAL A 31 52.63 10.53 -47.72
CA VAL A 31 51.83 10.08 -46.57
C VAL A 31 51.93 8.57 -46.29
N GLY A 32 52.24 7.74 -47.30
CA GLY A 32 52.43 6.29 -47.19
C GLY A 32 53.57 5.86 -46.25
N ALA A 33 54.65 6.64 -46.11
CA ALA A 33 55.72 6.30 -45.17
C ALA A 33 55.24 6.38 -43.70
N TRP A 34 54.17 7.13 -43.43
CA TRP A 34 53.53 7.23 -42.11
C TRP A 34 52.67 6.01 -41.72
N GLN A 35 52.48 5.04 -42.61
CA GLN A 35 51.65 3.85 -42.35
C GLN A 35 52.21 2.91 -41.27
N LYS A 36 53.48 3.06 -40.85
CA LYS A 36 54.11 2.28 -39.77
C LYS A 36 53.97 2.88 -38.35
N TYR A 37 53.18 3.95 -38.16
CA TYR A 37 53.35 4.88 -37.04
C TYR A 37 52.63 4.58 -35.73
N GLU A 38 51.86 3.49 -35.58
CA GLU A 38 51.41 3.10 -34.23
C GLU A 38 52.60 2.87 -33.31
N ALA A 39 53.68 2.23 -33.77
CA ALA A 39 54.88 2.01 -32.96
C ALA A 39 55.57 3.33 -32.55
N ASN A 40 55.65 4.29 -33.47
CA ASN A 40 56.28 5.58 -33.24
C ASN A 40 55.43 6.50 -32.35
N ILE A 41 54.11 6.53 -32.57
CA ILE A 41 53.16 7.26 -31.72
C ILE A 41 53.09 6.60 -30.34
N ASN A 42 53.10 5.27 -30.24
CA ASN A 42 53.16 4.57 -28.96
C ASN A 42 54.40 4.94 -28.15
N LYS A 43 55.56 5.18 -28.77
CA LYS A 43 56.76 5.68 -28.05
C LYS A 43 56.53 7.07 -27.46
N VAL A 44 55.92 7.96 -28.22
CA VAL A 44 55.54 9.30 -27.74
C VAL A 44 54.50 9.17 -26.61
N LEU A 45 53.47 8.36 -26.80
CA LEU A 45 52.42 8.10 -25.81
C LEU A 45 52.95 7.41 -24.54
N LEU A 46 53.93 6.52 -24.65
CA LEU A 46 54.65 5.91 -23.51
C LEU A 46 55.32 6.99 -22.67
N LYS A 47 56.02 7.93 -23.30
CA LYS A 47 56.68 9.05 -22.62
C LYS A 47 55.68 10.04 -21.99
N LEU A 48 54.49 10.16 -22.58
CA LEU A 48 53.38 10.91 -22.00
C LEU A 48 52.59 10.14 -20.93
N GLY A 49 52.93 8.88 -20.63
CA GLY A 49 52.22 8.05 -19.64
C GLY A 49 50.89 7.45 -20.13
N VAL A 50 50.57 7.57 -21.42
CA VAL A 50 49.38 6.97 -22.07
C VAL A 50 49.66 5.53 -22.53
N GLY A 51 50.91 5.20 -22.87
CA GLY A 51 51.35 3.86 -23.26
C GLY A 51 51.14 3.56 -24.75
N SER A 52 49.90 3.56 -25.25
CA SER A 52 49.66 3.28 -26.67
C SER A 52 48.41 3.94 -27.21
N VAL A 53 48.27 3.98 -28.53
CA VAL A 53 47.06 4.44 -29.23
C VAL A 53 45.84 3.64 -28.79
N ALA A 54 46.00 2.35 -28.45
CA ALA A 54 44.91 1.51 -27.94
C ALA A 54 44.42 1.93 -26.54
N ASN A 55 45.24 2.66 -25.78
CA ASN A 55 44.89 3.18 -24.45
C ASN A 55 44.25 4.57 -24.51
N MET A 56 44.16 5.18 -25.70
CA MET A 56 43.49 6.46 -25.87
C MET A 56 41.97 6.27 -25.77
N ASN A 57 41.33 7.14 -24.98
CA ASN A 57 39.89 7.16 -24.83
C ASN A 57 39.22 7.91 -25.99
N TYR A 58 37.90 7.74 -26.11
CA TYR A 58 37.11 8.50 -27.07
C TYR A 58 37.17 9.99 -26.75
N GLY A 59 37.61 10.81 -27.72
CA GLY A 59 37.80 12.25 -27.55
C GLY A 59 39.19 12.67 -27.07
N ASP A 60 40.08 11.72 -26.72
CA ASP A 60 41.48 12.02 -26.46
C ASP A 60 42.12 12.54 -27.74
N LYS A 61 42.90 13.61 -27.58
CA LYS A 61 43.66 14.22 -28.66
C LYS A 61 45.14 14.10 -28.41
N VAL A 62 45.88 13.73 -29.44
CA VAL A 62 47.33 13.88 -29.49
C VAL A 62 47.61 14.84 -30.60
N ILE A 63 48.13 15.99 -30.22
CA ILE A 63 48.58 17.01 -31.15
C ILE A 63 50.09 16.91 -31.22
N ILE A 64 50.69 16.88 -32.41
CA ILE A 64 52.15 16.91 -32.61
C ILE A 64 52.50 18.18 -33.37
N GLU A 65 53.20 19.11 -32.70
CA GLU A 65 53.65 20.38 -33.29
C GLU A 65 55.17 20.34 -33.49
N PRO A 66 55.71 20.45 -34.72
CA PRO A 66 57.13 20.69 -34.93
C PRO A 66 57.48 22.14 -34.56
N LEU A 67 58.45 22.32 -33.65
CA LEU A 67 58.97 23.63 -33.29
C LEU A 67 60.21 24.02 -34.11
N PHE A 68 60.20 25.24 -34.64
CA PHE A 68 61.36 25.87 -35.28
C PHE A 68 61.70 27.19 -34.57
N ASP A 69 62.96 27.39 -34.19
CA ASP A 69 63.48 28.70 -33.76
C ASP A 69 63.84 29.53 -35.00
N ILE A 70 63.29 30.72 -35.17
CA ILE A 70 63.59 31.65 -36.27
C ILE A 70 63.95 33.03 -35.69
N CYS A 71 65.07 33.62 -36.09
CA CYS A 71 65.45 34.97 -35.67
C CYS A 71 65.04 36.01 -36.72
N LEU A 72 64.19 36.97 -36.33
CA LEU A 72 63.74 38.07 -37.17
C LEU A 72 64.22 39.40 -36.55
N ALA A 73 65.00 40.17 -37.31
CA ALA A 73 65.50 41.49 -36.90
C ALA A 73 66.24 41.54 -35.53
N GLY A 74 66.89 40.44 -35.13
CA GLY A 74 67.64 40.36 -33.87
C GLY A 74 66.84 39.80 -32.69
N GLU A 75 65.55 39.52 -32.87
CA GLU A 75 64.72 38.84 -31.88
C GLU A 75 64.38 37.41 -32.32
N TYR A 76 64.51 36.46 -31.40
CA TYR A 76 64.15 35.06 -31.64
C TYR A 76 62.64 34.86 -31.48
N GLN A 77 62.01 34.29 -32.51
CA GLN A 77 60.59 33.93 -32.57
C GLN A 77 60.45 32.43 -32.86
N ALA A 78 59.41 31.80 -32.31
CA ALA A 78 59.05 30.43 -32.70
C ALA A 78 58.13 30.46 -33.92
N LEU A 79 58.42 29.65 -34.94
CA LEU A 79 57.51 29.40 -36.06
C LEU A 79 56.85 28.04 -35.85
N THR A 80 55.52 28.00 -35.83
CA THR A 80 54.75 26.76 -35.79
C THR A 80 54.26 26.44 -37.20
N VAL A 81 54.45 25.21 -37.66
CA VAL A 81 53.87 24.73 -38.93
C VAL A 81 53.17 23.39 -38.69
N SER A 82 51.90 23.32 -39.10
CA SER A 82 51.01 22.15 -39.19
C SER A 82 50.70 21.41 -37.87
N GLU A 83 49.42 21.43 -37.50
CA GLU A 83 48.82 20.60 -36.44
C GLU A 83 48.57 19.18 -36.97
N ILE A 84 49.13 18.14 -36.33
CA ILE A 84 48.65 16.76 -36.52
C ILE A 84 47.70 16.46 -35.36
N SER A 85 46.39 16.40 -35.61
CA SER A 85 45.39 16.08 -34.57
C SER A 85 44.84 14.65 -34.72
N TYR A 86 45.13 13.77 -33.75
CA TYR A 86 44.40 12.50 -33.60
C TYR A 86 43.17 12.71 -32.69
N CYS A 87 42.02 12.12 -32.99
CA CYS A 87 40.80 12.19 -32.16
C CYS A 87 40.21 10.80 -31.94
N GLY A 88 40.47 10.17 -30.79
CA GLY A 88 39.83 8.93 -30.33
C GLY A 88 39.58 7.82 -31.39
N ARG A 89 38.52 7.02 -31.18
CA ARG A 89 38.11 5.90 -32.07
C ARG A 89 37.25 6.35 -33.27
N SER A 90 36.95 7.65 -33.41
CA SER A 90 36.10 8.20 -34.49
C SER A 90 36.59 9.60 -34.88
N VAL A 91 36.90 9.75 -36.16
CA VAL A 91 37.60 10.91 -36.74
C VAL A 91 36.59 11.92 -37.26
N LEU A 92 36.80 13.21 -37.01
CA LEU A 92 36.01 14.28 -37.63
C LEU A 92 36.41 14.44 -39.11
N GLY A 93 35.43 14.27 -39.99
CA GLY A 93 35.50 14.68 -41.39
C GLY A 93 35.07 16.14 -41.56
N GLY A 94 35.81 16.85 -42.40
CA GLY A 94 35.51 18.24 -42.79
C GLY A 94 36.72 18.89 -43.43
N SER A 95 37.09 18.44 -44.63
CA SER A 95 38.06 19.07 -45.54
C SER A 95 39.54 19.04 -45.13
N SER A 96 40.17 17.88 -45.22
CA SER A 96 41.62 17.78 -45.46
C SER A 96 41.88 16.67 -46.48
N VAL A 97 42.38 17.05 -47.64
CA VAL A 97 42.68 16.16 -48.77
C VAL A 97 43.88 15.25 -48.47
N GLY A 98 43.70 13.94 -48.58
CA GLY A 98 44.79 12.98 -48.44
C GLY A 98 44.48 11.48 -48.44
N GLY A 99 43.54 10.99 -49.27
CA GLY A 99 43.47 9.56 -49.66
C GLY A 99 42.26 8.77 -49.14
N ALA A 100 41.52 8.14 -50.06
CA ALA A 100 40.15 7.65 -49.92
C ALA A 100 40.04 6.13 -49.57
N PRO A 101 38.88 5.46 -49.74
CA PRO A 101 37.97 5.04 -48.68
C PRO A 101 37.90 3.51 -48.54
N ASP A 102 38.19 2.97 -47.36
CA ASP A 102 37.70 1.65 -47.00
C ASP A 102 37.03 1.65 -45.62
N ASN A 103 35.97 0.88 -45.55
CA ASN A 103 34.93 0.95 -44.54
C ASN A 103 35.30 0.24 -43.24
N THR A 104 36.52 0.40 -42.72
CA THR A 104 36.87 -0.01 -41.34
C THR A 104 38.04 0.77 -40.74
N SER A 105 38.61 1.76 -41.44
CA SER A 105 39.96 2.23 -41.14
C SER A 105 40.10 3.75 -40.92
N ARG A 106 40.86 4.03 -39.85
CA ARG A 106 41.65 5.23 -39.50
C ARG A 106 41.92 6.18 -40.68
N THR A 107 41.15 7.25 -40.80
CA THR A 107 41.51 8.43 -41.61
C THR A 107 42.10 9.51 -40.71
N TRP A 108 43.02 10.32 -41.23
CA TRP A 108 43.65 11.43 -40.51
C TRP A 108 43.82 12.61 -41.45
N GLY A 109 43.90 13.82 -40.91
CA GLY A 109 43.82 15.06 -41.68
C GLY A 109 44.91 16.08 -41.35
N PHE A 110 45.35 16.81 -42.37
CA PHE A 110 46.24 17.96 -42.24
C PHE A 110 45.43 19.27 -42.22
N ILE A 111 45.69 20.15 -41.25
CA ILE A 111 45.28 21.56 -41.32
C ILE A 111 46.55 22.41 -41.49
N ALA A 112 46.68 23.07 -42.63
CA ALA A 112 47.75 24.03 -42.88
C ALA A 112 47.16 25.44 -42.86
N ASN A 113 47.59 26.29 -41.93
CA ASN A 113 47.31 27.72 -41.98
C ASN A 113 48.61 28.51 -41.80
N TYR A 114 48.91 29.40 -42.75
CA TYR A 114 50.14 30.18 -42.81
C TYR A 114 49.83 31.58 -42.27
N THR A 115 50.19 31.88 -41.02
CA THR A 115 49.75 33.13 -40.36
C THR A 115 50.76 34.28 -40.34
N ASN A 116 51.98 34.13 -40.87
CA ASN A 116 52.92 35.25 -40.93
C ASN A 116 53.28 35.67 -42.37
N ARG A 117 52.88 36.90 -42.73
CA ARG A 117 53.00 37.53 -44.05
C ARG A 117 54.31 38.33 -44.23
N ILE A 118 55.32 38.06 -43.40
CA ILE A 118 56.61 38.78 -43.40
C ILE A 118 57.71 37.81 -43.83
N TRP A 119 58.50 38.24 -44.81
CA TRP A 119 59.54 37.47 -45.48
C TRP A 119 60.81 37.45 -44.59
N PRO A 120 61.30 36.28 -44.12
CA PRO A 120 62.50 36.21 -43.30
C PRO A 120 63.76 36.44 -44.15
N ASN A 121 64.64 37.35 -43.72
CA ASN A 121 65.88 37.64 -44.44
C ASN A 121 67.02 36.63 -44.17
N LYS A 122 66.96 35.83 -43.09
CA LYS A 122 67.94 34.76 -42.74
C LYS A 122 67.29 33.66 -41.88
N LEU A 123 67.77 32.41 -41.99
CA LEU A 123 67.34 31.25 -41.18
C LEU A 123 68.55 30.63 -40.47
N TYR A 124 68.49 30.46 -39.16
CA TYR A 124 69.59 29.91 -38.34
C TYR A 124 69.19 28.62 -37.64
N THR A 125 70.16 27.75 -37.37
CA THR A 125 70.01 26.61 -36.45
C THR A 125 70.32 27.02 -35.00
N PRO A 126 69.85 26.27 -33.98
CA PRO A 126 70.09 26.59 -32.56
C PRO A 126 71.56 26.58 -32.12
N ASP A 127 72.46 26.00 -32.92
CA ASP A 127 73.91 25.94 -32.74
C ASP A 127 74.68 27.03 -33.52
N GLY A 128 73.97 28.02 -34.06
CA GLY A 128 74.57 29.21 -34.68
C GLY A 128 75.11 28.98 -36.10
N GLN A 129 74.95 27.78 -36.65
CA GLN A 129 75.31 27.49 -38.03
C GLN A 129 74.14 27.93 -38.93
N GLY A 130 74.32 29.01 -39.68
CA GLY A 130 73.31 29.47 -40.63
C GLY A 130 72.97 28.36 -41.62
N LEU A 131 71.68 28.08 -41.82
CA LEU A 131 71.25 27.26 -42.96
C LEU A 131 71.50 28.03 -44.28
N TRP A 132 71.63 29.36 -44.21
CA TRP A 132 71.92 30.28 -45.30
C TRP A 132 72.96 31.33 -44.88
N SER A 133 74.08 31.44 -45.60
CA SER A 133 74.96 32.62 -45.55
C SER A 133 75.43 33.00 -46.96
N GLY A 134 75.24 34.26 -47.34
CA GLY A 134 75.93 34.88 -48.48
C GLY A 134 75.23 34.80 -49.84
N VAL A 135 73.99 35.31 -49.99
CA VAL A 135 73.37 35.47 -51.32
C VAL A 135 72.95 36.93 -51.51
N GLY A 136 73.61 37.61 -52.45
CA GLY A 136 73.17 38.91 -52.95
C GLY A 136 71.82 38.79 -53.64
N ALA A 137 71.01 39.84 -53.55
CA ALA A 137 69.71 39.88 -54.18
C ALA A 137 69.80 39.57 -55.69
N ILE A 138 68.84 38.78 -56.17
CA ILE A 138 68.38 38.59 -57.58
C ILE A 138 68.45 37.13 -58.07
N ALA A 139 67.25 36.65 -58.45
CA ALA A 139 66.91 35.60 -59.41
C ALA A 139 67.89 34.41 -59.59
N GLY A 140 67.63 33.31 -58.89
CA GLY A 140 68.19 32.00 -59.27
C GLY A 140 68.54 31.02 -58.15
N SER A 141 68.32 31.35 -56.87
CA SER A 141 68.70 30.45 -55.78
C SER A 141 67.68 29.33 -55.54
N SER A 142 68.18 28.10 -55.46
CA SER A 142 67.46 26.89 -55.07
C SER A 142 66.84 27.12 -53.70
N LYS A 143 65.51 27.28 -53.68
CA LYS A 143 64.72 27.38 -52.46
C LYS A 143 65.08 26.20 -51.56
N ALA A 144 65.26 26.44 -50.26
CA ALA A 144 65.04 25.37 -49.31
C ALA A 144 63.56 24.99 -49.42
N THR A 145 63.27 23.90 -50.13
CA THR A 145 61.94 23.31 -50.12
C THR A 145 61.70 22.72 -48.74
N PHE A 146 60.44 22.51 -48.39
CA PHE A 146 60.05 21.77 -47.17
C PHE A 146 60.85 20.46 -47.03
N ASP A 147 61.17 19.84 -48.18
CA ASP A 147 61.98 18.62 -48.28
C ASP A 147 63.41 18.74 -47.75
N ASN A 148 64.04 19.89 -47.93
CA ASN A 148 65.43 20.14 -47.50
C ASN A 148 65.54 20.35 -45.98
N ILE A 149 64.44 20.71 -45.32
CA ILE A 149 64.39 20.96 -43.87
C ILE A 149 64.16 19.64 -43.12
N LEU A 150 63.29 18.77 -43.65
CA LEU A 150 62.98 17.47 -43.05
C LEU A 150 64.10 16.45 -43.23
N SER A 151 64.80 16.45 -44.36
CA SER A 151 65.95 15.57 -44.62
C SER A 151 67.14 15.77 -43.66
N LYS A 152 67.20 16.89 -42.93
CA LYS A 152 68.24 17.16 -41.92
C LYS A 152 67.81 16.92 -40.48
N GLY A 153 66.57 16.48 -40.26
CA GLY A 153 66.16 15.90 -39.00
C GLY A 153 65.85 16.85 -37.86
N TYR A 154 65.24 18.00 -38.17
CA TYR A 154 64.83 18.96 -37.16
C TYR A 154 63.31 18.99 -37.04
N GLY A 155 62.77 18.22 -36.10
CA GLY A 155 61.34 18.20 -35.78
C GLY A 155 61.07 17.82 -34.32
N ALA A 156 61.08 18.79 -33.40
CA ALA A 156 60.65 18.52 -32.02
C ALA A 156 59.12 18.58 -31.96
N GLY A 157 58.46 17.43 -31.74
CA GLY A 157 57.02 17.31 -31.56
C GLY A 157 56.59 17.59 -30.12
N ILE A 158 55.76 18.61 -29.88
CA ILE A 158 55.01 18.70 -28.62
C ILE A 158 53.85 17.72 -28.72
N ALA A 159 53.79 16.72 -27.85
CA ALA A 159 52.62 15.88 -27.69
C ALA A 159 51.90 16.24 -26.39
N TYR A 160 50.67 16.71 -26.48
CA TYR A 160 49.80 16.87 -25.31
C TYR A 160 48.59 15.98 -25.45
N ASN A 161 48.30 15.21 -24.40
CA ASN A 161 47.02 14.53 -24.26
C ASN A 161 46.07 15.51 -23.58
N GLU A 162 45.09 16.05 -24.32
CA GLU A 162 43.89 16.54 -23.66
C GLU A 162 43.12 15.32 -23.19
N LYS A 163 43.43 14.85 -21.98
CA LYS A 163 42.59 13.91 -21.25
C LYS A 163 41.31 14.67 -20.91
N THR A 164 40.45 14.85 -21.90
CA THR A 164 39.10 15.31 -21.65
C THR A 164 38.50 14.17 -20.84
N ASN A 165 38.29 14.43 -19.55
CA ASN A 165 37.45 13.57 -18.73
C ASN A 165 36.05 13.64 -19.34
N SER A 166 35.85 12.91 -20.44
CA SER A 166 34.63 12.91 -21.21
C SER A 166 33.56 12.41 -20.26
N SER A 167 32.70 13.32 -19.83
CA SER A 167 31.65 13.05 -18.87
C SER A 167 30.33 12.78 -19.60
N TYR A 168 29.46 12.00 -18.97
CA TYR A 168 28.07 11.86 -19.37
C TYR A 168 27.16 11.97 -18.15
N VAL A 169 25.88 12.25 -18.38
CA VAL A 169 24.88 12.38 -17.31
C VAL A 169 23.94 11.17 -17.33
N ILE A 170 23.70 10.58 -16.16
CA ILE A 170 22.60 9.64 -15.95
C ILE A 170 21.42 10.44 -15.38
N ASN A 171 20.33 10.49 -16.14
CA ASN A 171 19.06 11.04 -15.71
C ASN A 171 18.17 9.92 -15.18
N PHE A 172 17.42 10.19 -14.11
CA PHE A 172 16.48 9.24 -13.55
C PHE A 172 15.04 9.70 -13.79
N ASN A 173 14.23 8.82 -14.37
CA ASN A 173 12.81 9.05 -14.60
C ASN A 173 11.99 8.12 -13.70
N GLY A 174 11.15 8.72 -12.84
CA GLY A 174 10.32 7.98 -11.89
C GLY A 174 9.26 7.08 -12.52
N ASN A 175 8.97 7.23 -13.83
CA ASN A 175 8.12 6.34 -14.63
C ASN A 175 6.78 5.98 -13.96
N GLY A 176 5.93 7.00 -13.79
CA GLY A 176 4.67 6.87 -13.06
C GLY A 176 4.82 6.96 -11.54
N ALA A 177 5.96 7.45 -11.04
CA ALA A 177 6.12 7.84 -9.65
C ALA A 177 5.06 8.90 -9.26
N THR A 178 4.52 8.77 -8.06
CA THR A 178 3.50 9.67 -7.48
C THR A 178 4.08 10.65 -6.48
N GLY A 179 5.38 10.57 -6.20
CA GLY A 179 6.09 11.49 -5.31
C GLY A 179 7.60 11.24 -5.30
N GLY A 180 8.31 12.07 -4.54
CA GLY A 180 9.76 11.99 -4.40
C GLY A 180 10.53 12.40 -5.66
N SER A 181 11.86 12.36 -5.58
CA SER A 181 12.75 12.67 -6.70
C SER A 181 14.08 11.94 -6.55
N THR A 182 14.73 11.64 -7.68
CA THR A 182 16.10 11.12 -7.70
C THR A 182 16.97 12.05 -8.52
N PRO A 183 18.00 12.70 -7.95
CA PRO A 183 18.83 13.63 -8.68
C PRO A 183 19.68 12.90 -9.74
N SER A 184 19.81 13.53 -10.91
CA SER A 184 20.74 13.09 -11.95
C SER A 184 22.17 13.08 -11.42
N MET A 185 23.01 12.20 -11.97
CA MET A 185 24.42 12.10 -11.59
C MET A 185 25.34 12.25 -12.79
N SER A 186 26.44 12.98 -12.58
CA SER A 186 27.54 13.07 -13.55
C SER A 186 28.49 11.89 -13.39
N MET A 187 28.90 11.33 -14.51
CA MET A 187 29.80 10.19 -14.64
C MET A 187 31.03 10.58 -15.43
N THR A 188 32.20 10.11 -15.02
CA THR A 188 33.44 10.20 -15.81
C THR A 188 33.64 8.87 -16.55
N ARG A 189 33.87 8.93 -17.87
CA ARG A 189 34.11 7.72 -18.66
C ARG A 189 35.29 6.91 -18.11
N GLY A 190 35.15 5.58 -18.14
CA GLY A 190 36.15 4.64 -17.62
C GLY A 190 36.13 4.45 -16.09
N THR A 191 35.37 5.25 -15.34
CA THR A 191 35.26 5.14 -13.88
C THR A 191 33.92 4.54 -13.47
N ALA A 192 33.95 3.48 -12.66
CA ALA A 192 32.72 2.90 -12.10
C ALA A 192 32.21 3.75 -10.93
N LYS A 193 30.89 3.89 -10.82
CA LYS A 193 30.23 4.57 -9.69
C LYS A 193 28.88 3.93 -9.41
N ASN A 194 28.49 3.91 -8.14
CA ASN A 194 27.17 3.44 -7.74
C ASN A 194 26.09 4.44 -8.19
N LEU A 195 24.98 3.91 -8.70
CA LEU A 195 23.79 4.71 -9.02
C LEU A 195 23.31 5.49 -7.78
N THR A 196 22.77 6.68 -8.00
CA THR A 196 22.04 7.41 -6.96
C THR A 196 20.91 6.53 -6.42
N ALA A 197 20.78 6.48 -5.09
CA ALA A 197 19.68 5.77 -4.44
C ALA A 197 18.33 6.28 -4.97
N ASN A 198 17.41 5.37 -5.30
CA ASN A 198 16.07 5.76 -5.71
C ASN A 198 15.38 6.57 -4.60
N GLY A 199 15.05 7.82 -4.92
CA GLY A 199 14.23 8.71 -4.10
C GLY A 199 12.81 8.89 -4.62
N PHE A 200 12.42 8.24 -5.73
CA PHE A 200 11.03 8.25 -6.17
C PHE A 200 10.16 7.34 -5.32
N ILE A 201 8.89 7.71 -5.21
CA ILE A 201 7.83 6.98 -4.51
C ILE A 201 6.70 6.74 -5.50
N ARG A 202 6.16 5.53 -5.54
CA ARG A 202 4.93 5.21 -6.25
C ARG A 202 3.97 4.50 -5.30
N THR A 203 2.89 5.17 -4.92
CA THR A 203 1.92 4.67 -3.94
C THR A 203 1.39 3.29 -4.35
N GLY A 204 1.53 2.30 -3.45
CA GLY A 204 1.12 0.92 -3.70
C GLY A 204 2.08 0.09 -4.56
N TYR A 205 3.29 0.59 -4.80
CA TYR A 205 4.32 -0.12 -5.53
C TYR A 205 5.66 -0.05 -4.79
N SER A 206 6.42 -1.13 -4.90
CA SER A 206 7.82 -1.19 -4.48
C SER A 206 8.74 -0.96 -5.68
N PHE A 207 9.86 -0.28 -5.44
CA PHE A 207 10.88 -0.12 -6.47
C PHE A 207 11.50 -1.49 -6.79
N GLY A 208 11.45 -1.89 -8.05
CA GLY A 208 12.04 -3.13 -8.53
C GLY A 208 13.48 -2.93 -9.00
N SER A 209 13.66 -2.05 -10.00
CA SER A 209 14.96 -1.79 -10.63
C SER A 209 14.91 -0.53 -11.50
N TRP A 210 16.07 0.00 -11.85
CA TRP A 210 16.24 0.92 -12.97
C TRP A 210 16.28 0.15 -14.29
N ASN A 211 15.79 0.72 -15.38
CA ASN A 211 15.83 0.10 -16.70
C ASN A 211 16.15 1.11 -17.81
N THR A 212 16.87 0.69 -18.85
CA THR A 212 17.18 1.57 -19.99
C THR A 212 15.98 1.87 -20.90
N LYS A 213 14.84 1.17 -20.72
CA LYS A 213 13.58 1.44 -21.40
C LYS A 213 12.43 1.55 -20.38
N ASN A 214 11.49 2.46 -20.64
CA ASN A 214 10.34 2.73 -19.77
C ASN A 214 9.40 1.53 -19.59
N ASN A 215 9.34 0.63 -20.56
CA ASN A 215 8.52 -0.58 -20.55
C ASN A 215 9.22 -1.80 -19.89
N GLY A 216 10.43 -1.62 -19.35
CA GLY A 216 11.18 -2.68 -18.68
C GLY A 216 11.87 -3.69 -19.60
N THR A 217 11.78 -3.54 -20.93
CA THR A 217 12.41 -4.47 -21.90
C THR A 217 13.89 -4.18 -22.18
N GLY A 218 14.45 -3.15 -21.54
CA GLY A 218 15.87 -2.81 -21.63
C GLY A 218 16.69 -3.53 -20.56
N THR A 219 17.93 -3.08 -20.40
CA THR A 219 18.85 -3.59 -19.38
C THR A 219 18.43 -3.10 -18.00
N ALA A 220 18.27 -4.03 -17.05
CA ALA A 220 17.90 -3.72 -15.68
C ALA A 220 19.13 -3.50 -14.79
N TYR A 221 19.04 -2.55 -13.87
CA TYR A 221 20.05 -2.28 -12.85
C TYR A 221 19.39 -2.20 -11.47
N ALA A 222 19.96 -2.87 -10.48
CA ALA A 222 19.51 -2.78 -9.09
C ALA A 222 19.72 -1.38 -8.52
N ASP A 223 19.01 -1.04 -7.44
CA ASP A 223 19.25 0.22 -6.74
C ASP A 223 20.70 0.28 -6.23
N LYS A 224 21.34 1.45 -6.35
CA LYS A 224 22.74 1.69 -5.99
C LYS A 224 23.76 0.76 -6.67
N GLN A 225 23.39 0.06 -7.74
CA GLN A 225 24.33 -0.81 -8.46
C GLN A 225 25.53 -0.02 -8.98
N SER A 226 26.73 -0.62 -8.91
CA SER A 226 27.93 -0.07 -9.54
C SER A 226 27.83 -0.19 -11.06
N VAL A 227 27.92 0.94 -11.75
CA VAL A 227 27.78 1.03 -13.21
C VAL A 227 28.95 1.79 -13.82
N LYS A 228 29.24 1.50 -15.09
CA LYS A 228 30.30 2.15 -15.87
C LYS A 228 29.88 2.23 -17.34
N ASP A 229 30.17 3.37 -17.98
CA ASP A 229 30.04 3.59 -19.43
C ASP A 229 28.69 3.15 -20.05
N LEU A 230 27.58 3.53 -19.41
CA LEU A 230 26.22 3.10 -19.80
C LEU A 230 25.74 3.63 -21.17
N THR A 231 26.42 4.61 -21.75
CA THR A 231 26.07 5.23 -23.04
C THR A 231 27.29 5.78 -23.76
N SER A 232 27.29 5.73 -25.09
CA SER A 232 28.28 6.45 -25.93
C SER A 232 27.93 7.93 -26.14
N GLY A 233 26.68 8.33 -25.85
CA GLY A 233 26.22 9.72 -25.95
C GLY A 233 26.58 10.58 -24.74
N THR A 234 26.05 11.81 -24.70
CA THR A 234 26.25 12.78 -23.60
C THR A 234 25.32 12.54 -22.40
N SER A 235 24.24 11.78 -22.58
CA SER A 235 23.34 11.38 -21.49
C SER A 235 22.62 10.06 -21.75
N ILE A 236 22.09 9.47 -20.69
CA ILE A 236 21.17 8.33 -20.71
C ILE A 236 20.09 8.53 -19.64
N THR A 237 18.86 8.10 -19.94
CA THR A 237 17.77 8.09 -18.96
C THR A 237 17.52 6.67 -18.49
N LEU A 238 17.53 6.46 -17.18
CA LEU A 238 17.07 5.23 -16.55
C LEU A 238 15.67 5.43 -16.00
N TYR A 239 14.78 4.48 -16.30
CA TYR A 239 13.38 4.49 -15.90
C TYR A 239 13.17 3.53 -14.73
N ALA A 240 12.48 3.99 -13.68
CA ALA A 240 12.11 3.12 -12.58
C ALA A 240 11.10 2.06 -13.05
N ILE A 241 11.32 0.81 -12.65
CA ILE A 241 10.38 -0.30 -12.84
C ILE A 241 9.81 -0.67 -11.49
N TRP A 242 8.48 -0.69 -11.42
CA TRP A 242 7.71 -0.81 -10.19
C TRP A 242 7.03 -2.17 -10.10
N LYS A 243 7.04 -2.77 -8.92
CA LYS A 243 6.31 -4.01 -8.62
C LYS A 243 5.14 -3.70 -7.68
N PRO A 244 3.91 -4.13 -7.99
CA PRO A 244 2.78 -3.95 -7.07
C PRO A 244 3.13 -4.58 -5.72
N ILE A 245 2.78 -3.90 -4.64
CA ILE A 245 2.95 -4.48 -3.30
C ILE A 245 1.89 -5.55 -3.05
N THR A 246 2.09 -6.33 -1.99
CA THR A 246 1.09 -7.25 -1.46
C THR A 246 0.73 -6.88 -0.02
N TYR A 247 -0.52 -7.08 0.36
CA TYR A 247 -1.01 -6.91 1.74
C TYR A 247 -2.05 -7.99 2.05
N SER A 248 -2.40 -8.17 3.32
CA SER A 248 -3.43 -9.12 3.75
C SER A 248 -4.66 -8.41 4.27
N ILE A 249 -5.82 -9.05 4.10
CA ILE A 249 -7.05 -8.73 4.81
C ILE A 249 -7.30 -9.85 5.81
N VAL A 250 -7.42 -9.48 7.09
CA VAL A 250 -7.79 -10.36 8.19
C VAL A 250 -9.19 -9.98 8.65
N PHE A 251 -9.99 -10.99 8.98
CA PHE A 251 -11.36 -10.81 9.42
C PHE A 251 -11.45 -11.09 10.92
N ASP A 252 -12.00 -10.14 11.65
CA ASP A 252 -12.27 -10.24 13.08
C ASP A 252 -13.78 -10.45 13.30
N GLY A 253 -14.14 -11.51 14.01
CA GLY A 253 -15.53 -11.87 14.28
C GLY A 253 -16.26 -10.90 15.22
N ASN A 254 -15.54 -9.98 15.87
CA ASN A 254 -16.04 -8.88 16.68
C ASN A 254 -17.12 -9.30 17.70
N GLY A 255 -16.70 -10.14 18.65
CA GLY A 255 -17.59 -10.73 19.65
C GLY A 255 -18.50 -11.82 19.08
N ASN A 256 -18.05 -12.54 18.05
CA ASN A 256 -18.71 -13.75 17.56
C ASN A 256 -18.70 -14.83 18.67
N THR A 257 -19.68 -15.73 18.60
CA THR A 257 -19.79 -16.87 19.53
C THR A 257 -19.39 -18.19 18.89
N GLY A 258 -19.03 -18.18 17.61
CA GLY A 258 -18.57 -19.37 16.88
C GLY A 258 -18.14 -19.04 15.45
N GLY A 259 -17.64 -20.07 14.75
CA GLY A 259 -17.19 -19.98 13.37
C GLY A 259 -15.84 -19.28 13.19
N SER A 260 -15.38 -19.22 11.94
CA SER A 260 -14.11 -18.59 11.55
C SER A 260 -14.16 -18.14 10.09
N THR A 261 -13.48 -17.04 9.76
CA THR A 261 -13.34 -16.57 8.37
C THR A 261 -11.86 -16.52 7.99
N ALA A 262 -11.48 -17.15 6.88
CA ALA A 262 -10.10 -17.18 6.44
C ALA A 262 -9.62 -15.82 5.93
N SER A 263 -8.40 -15.42 6.33
CA SER A 263 -7.71 -14.25 5.77
C SER A 263 -7.42 -14.43 4.28
N MET A 264 -7.22 -13.32 3.57
CA MET A 264 -6.89 -13.34 2.14
C MET A 264 -5.72 -12.41 1.83
N SER A 265 -4.89 -12.81 0.87
CA SER A 265 -3.88 -11.94 0.28
C SER A 265 -4.48 -11.10 -0.86
N MET A 266 -3.95 -9.88 -0.98
CA MET A 266 -4.27 -8.89 -1.98
C MET A 266 -2.99 -8.39 -2.65
N THR A 267 -3.07 -8.16 -3.95
CA THR A 267 -2.04 -7.47 -4.73
C THR A 267 -2.56 -6.07 -5.05
N TYR A 268 -1.73 -5.04 -4.91
CA TYR A 268 -2.12 -3.68 -5.24
C TYR A 268 -2.57 -3.59 -6.71
N ASP A 269 -3.59 -2.79 -6.95
CA ASP A 269 -4.35 -2.64 -8.19
C ASP A 269 -5.15 -3.85 -8.69
N ALA A 270 -5.02 -5.02 -8.06
CA ALA A 270 -5.88 -6.17 -8.35
C ALA A 270 -7.20 -6.09 -7.55
N THR A 271 -8.28 -6.50 -8.20
CA THR A 271 -9.61 -6.60 -7.60
C THR A 271 -9.89 -8.02 -7.14
N LYS A 272 -10.48 -8.19 -5.95
CA LYS A 272 -10.89 -9.50 -5.42
C LYS A 272 -12.12 -9.35 -4.54
N ASN A 273 -12.98 -10.35 -4.52
CA ASN A 273 -14.11 -10.40 -3.59
C ASN A 273 -13.61 -10.79 -2.20
N LEU A 274 -14.17 -10.15 -1.16
CA LEU A 274 -13.93 -10.53 0.23
C LEU A 274 -14.27 -12.01 0.47
N THR A 275 -13.54 -12.67 1.36
CA THR A 275 -13.90 -14.01 1.83
C THR A 275 -15.30 -13.98 2.43
N ALA A 276 -16.11 -14.97 2.10
CA ALA A 276 -17.45 -15.13 2.67
C ALA A 276 -17.37 -15.21 4.21
N ASN A 277 -18.25 -14.50 4.90
CA ASN A 277 -18.32 -14.60 6.36
C ASN A 277 -18.59 -16.05 6.81
N GLY A 278 -17.71 -16.57 7.64
CA GLY A 278 -17.87 -17.84 8.35
C GLY A 278 -18.09 -17.69 9.85
N PHE A 279 -18.16 -16.46 10.38
CA PHE A 279 -18.47 -16.23 11.80
C PHE A 279 -19.97 -16.32 12.08
N VAL A 280 -20.29 -16.69 13.33
CA VAL A 280 -21.65 -16.75 13.86
C VAL A 280 -21.70 -16.04 15.21
N LYS A 281 -22.74 -15.25 15.45
CA LYS A 281 -23.01 -14.63 16.75
C LYS A 281 -24.44 -14.93 17.19
N THR A 282 -24.59 -15.68 18.28
CA THR A 282 -25.88 -16.14 18.81
C THR A 282 -26.82 -14.96 19.08
N GLY A 283 -28.01 -14.98 18.49
CA GLY A 283 -28.99 -13.89 18.63
C GLY A 283 -28.75 -12.67 17.74
N TYR A 284 -27.82 -12.77 16.80
CA TYR A 284 -27.51 -11.71 15.84
C TYR A 284 -27.44 -12.26 14.41
N VAL A 285 -27.73 -11.39 13.45
CA VAL A 285 -27.48 -11.61 12.02
C VAL A 285 -26.29 -10.76 11.59
N PHE A 286 -25.44 -11.34 10.74
CA PHE A 286 -24.30 -10.64 10.15
C PHE A 286 -24.81 -9.51 9.24
N ASP A 287 -24.28 -8.30 9.44
CA ASP A 287 -24.70 -7.06 8.77
C ASP A 287 -23.56 -6.43 7.93
N GLY A 288 -22.54 -7.23 7.60
CA GLY A 288 -21.37 -6.79 6.84
C GLY A 288 -20.13 -6.60 7.70
N TRP A 289 -19.11 -6.00 7.09
CA TRP A 289 -17.80 -5.72 7.67
C TRP A 289 -17.59 -4.22 7.88
N ASN A 290 -16.69 -3.85 8.78
CA ASN A 290 -16.28 -2.47 9.01
C ASN A 290 -14.77 -2.35 9.24
N THR A 291 -14.16 -1.22 8.86
CA THR A 291 -12.73 -0.98 9.14
C THR A 291 -12.42 -0.67 10.61
N LYS A 292 -13.44 -0.46 11.44
CA LYS A 292 -13.31 -0.24 12.89
C LYS A 292 -14.27 -1.15 13.67
N ALA A 293 -13.82 -1.64 14.83
CA ALA A 293 -14.60 -2.53 15.69
C ALA A 293 -15.90 -1.90 16.21
N ASP A 294 -15.93 -0.58 16.38
CA ASP A 294 -17.09 0.19 16.85
C ASP A 294 -18.13 0.49 15.74
N GLY A 295 -17.85 0.09 14.49
CA GLY A 295 -18.73 0.30 13.35
C GLY A 295 -18.68 1.72 12.74
N THR A 296 -17.81 2.61 13.22
CA THR A 296 -17.70 4.00 12.72
C THR A 296 -16.81 4.14 11.48
N GLY A 297 -16.16 3.07 11.05
CA GLY A 297 -15.33 3.02 9.85
C GLY A 297 -16.12 2.81 8.57
N THR A 298 -15.42 2.43 7.51
CA THR A 298 -15.99 2.16 6.19
C THR A 298 -16.68 0.79 6.20
N ASN A 299 -17.93 0.74 5.72
CA ASN A 299 -18.71 -0.49 5.64
C ASN A 299 -18.41 -1.26 4.35
N TYR A 300 -18.39 -2.59 4.45
CA TYR A 300 -18.37 -3.49 3.31
C TYR A 300 -19.44 -4.58 3.45
N THR A 301 -20.09 -4.98 2.36
CA THR A 301 -21.02 -6.11 2.37
C THR A 301 -20.27 -7.45 2.29
N ASP A 302 -20.97 -8.55 2.62
CA ASP A 302 -20.37 -9.88 2.46
C ASP A 302 -19.98 -10.12 0.98
N LYS A 303 -18.81 -10.74 0.77
CA LYS A 303 -18.24 -11.01 -0.57
C LYS A 303 -18.08 -9.79 -1.48
N GLN A 304 -18.09 -8.57 -0.94
CA GLN A 304 -17.93 -7.36 -1.75
C GLN A 304 -16.62 -7.39 -2.55
N SER A 305 -16.68 -6.92 -3.80
CA SER A 305 -15.50 -6.69 -4.64
C SER A 305 -14.70 -5.49 -4.13
N VAL A 306 -13.44 -5.71 -3.76
CA VAL A 306 -12.57 -4.69 -3.16
C VAL A 306 -11.21 -4.62 -3.84
N LYS A 307 -10.55 -3.47 -3.69
CA LYS A 307 -9.22 -3.15 -4.24
C LYS A 307 -8.56 -2.05 -3.43
N ASN A 308 -7.23 -2.06 -3.33
CA ASN A 308 -6.38 -1.02 -2.74
C ASN A 308 -6.75 -0.59 -1.30
N LEU A 309 -7.04 -1.54 -0.40
CA LEU A 309 -7.34 -1.25 1.01
C LEU A 309 -6.10 -0.83 1.83
N SER A 310 -4.90 -1.07 1.31
CA SER A 310 -3.63 -0.55 1.86
C SER A 310 -2.66 -0.22 0.73
N SER A 311 -1.83 0.79 0.96
CA SER A 311 -0.71 1.19 0.10
C SER A 311 0.66 0.85 0.70
N VAL A 312 0.70 0.11 1.81
CA VAL A 312 1.91 -0.26 2.56
C VAL A 312 2.22 -1.74 2.35
N ASN A 313 3.44 -2.05 1.91
CA ASN A 313 3.87 -3.42 1.61
C ASN A 313 3.86 -4.30 2.86
N GLY A 314 3.27 -5.49 2.77
CA GLY A 314 3.15 -6.43 3.88
C GLY A 314 2.18 -6.02 4.98
N ALA A 315 1.42 -4.93 4.79
CA ALA A 315 0.45 -4.48 5.78
C ALA A 315 -0.68 -5.51 5.97
N THR A 316 -1.29 -5.48 7.16
CA THR A 316 -2.51 -6.22 7.47
C THR A 316 -3.64 -5.23 7.68
N VAL A 317 -4.73 -5.41 6.93
CA VAL A 317 -5.98 -4.66 7.10
C VAL A 317 -6.96 -5.56 7.84
N THR A 318 -7.45 -5.11 8.99
CA THR A 318 -8.46 -5.83 9.75
C THR A 318 -9.86 -5.32 9.40
N LEU A 319 -10.76 -6.22 9.04
CA LEU A 319 -12.18 -5.96 8.88
C LEU A 319 -12.97 -6.63 10.00
N TYR A 320 -13.75 -5.85 10.74
CA TYR A 320 -14.53 -6.29 11.89
C TYR A 320 -15.97 -6.59 11.48
N ALA A 321 -16.49 -7.73 11.92
CA ALA A 321 -17.87 -8.10 11.67
C ALA A 321 -18.83 -7.11 12.33
N LYS A 322 -19.88 -6.73 11.61
CA LYS A 322 -21.03 -6.01 12.14
C LYS A 322 -22.17 -6.97 12.36
N TRP A 323 -22.87 -6.76 13.45
CA TRP A 323 -23.93 -7.64 13.92
C TRP A 323 -25.17 -6.83 14.22
N LYS A 324 -26.30 -7.23 13.64
CA LYS A 324 -27.62 -6.68 13.93
C LYS A 324 -28.39 -7.66 14.81
N PRO A 325 -28.95 -7.24 15.96
CA PRO A 325 -29.72 -8.14 16.80
C PRO A 325 -30.93 -8.67 16.05
N ILE A 326 -31.25 -9.95 16.24
CA ILE A 326 -32.46 -10.53 15.65
C ILE A 326 -33.71 -9.97 16.32
N THR A 327 -34.85 -10.16 15.66
CA THR A 327 -36.16 -9.95 16.26
C THR A 327 -36.93 -11.26 16.34
N TYR A 328 -37.80 -11.38 17.34
CA TYR A 328 -38.70 -12.53 17.49
C TYR A 328 -40.02 -12.06 18.13
N THR A 329 -41.06 -12.88 18.02
CA THR A 329 -42.39 -12.55 18.54
C THR A 329 -42.76 -13.45 19.71
N ILE A 330 -43.27 -12.86 20.78
CA ILE A 330 -43.97 -13.60 21.85
C ILE A 330 -45.46 -13.61 21.52
N ARG A 331 -46.00 -14.81 21.34
CA ARG A 331 -47.44 -15.08 21.19
C ARG A 331 -47.98 -15.61 22.50
N PHE A 332 -49.13 -15.10 22.93
CA PHE A 332 -49.80 -15.56 24.13
C PHE A 332 -50.97 -16.48 23.76
N ASP A 333 -51.02 -17.65 24.38
CA ASP A 333 -52.09 -18.63 24.23
C ASP A 333 -52.88 -18.69 25.55
N GLY A 334 -54.20 -18.51 25.46
CA GLY A 334 -55.08 -18.54 26.64
C GLY A 334 -55.19 -19.91 27.32
N ASN A 335 -54.74 -20.98 26.65
CA ASN A 335 -54.64 -22.35 27.18
C ASN A 335 -55.92 -22.81 27.90
N GLY A 336 -57.00 -22.88 27.14
CA GLY A 336 -58.34 -23.17 27.65
C GLY A 336 -59.01 -22.00 28.36
N ALA A 337 -58.55 -20.77 28.13
CA ALA A 337 -59.31 -19.57 28.49
C ALA A 337 -60.68 -19.57 27.81
N THR A 338 -61.67 -19.04 28.51
CA THR A 338 -63.06 -18.97 28.03
C THR A 338 -63.38 -17.65 27.32
N SER A 339 -62.59 -16.60 27.56
CA SER A 339 -62.76 -15.29 26.92
C SER A 339 -61.48 -14.45 27.00
N GLY A 340 -61.49 -13.32 26.29
CA GLY A 340 -60.40 -12.34 26.29
C GLY A 340 -59.27 -12.67 25.30
N ALA A 341 -58.31 -11.76 25.19
CA ALA A 341 -57.15 -11.88 24.31
C ALA A 341 -55.97 -11.11 24.91
N THR A 342 -54.75 -11.59 24.65
CA THR A 342 -53.52 -10.88 25.02
C THR A 342 -52.73 -10.55 23.77
N VAL A 343 -52.36 -9.27 23.60
CA VAL A 343 -51.65 -8.79 22.41
C VAL A 343 -50.23 -9.35 22.36
N GLN A 344 -49.85 -9.88 21.20
CA GLN A 344 -48.50 -10.37 20.92
C GLN A 344 -47.45 -9.24 20.99
N MET A 345 -46.20 -9.61 21.26
CA MET A 345 -45.11 -8.65 21.40
C MET A 345 -43.97 -8.95 20.46
N SER A 346 -43.50 -7.93 19.75
CA SER A 346 -42.17 -7.98 19.11
C SER A 346 -41.08 -7.72 20.16
N MET A 347 -40.03 -8.52 20.10
CA MET A 347 -38.85 -8.50 20.96
C MET A 347 -37.60 -8.35 20.09
N THR A 348 -36.63 -7.60 20.60
CA THR A 348 -35.28 -7.50 20.03
C THR A 348 -34.32 -8.25 20.94
N TYR A 349 -33.41 -9.04 20.36
CA TYR A 349 -32.40 -9.76 21.14
C TYR A 349 -31.56 -8.80 21.99
N ASP A 350 -31.20 -9.23 23.19
CA ASP A 350 -30.54 -8.48 24.27
C ASP A 350 -31.27 -7.25 24.83
N VAL A 351 -32.50 -6.97 24.36
CA VAL A 351 -33.35 -5.91 24.92
C VAL A 351 -34.41 -6.53 25.85
N ALA A 352 -34.38 -6.14 27.13
CA ALA A 352 -35.37 -6.55 28.10
C ALA A 352 -36.69 -5.79 27.93
N LYS A 353 -37.82 -6.50 28.07
CA LYS A 353 -39.17 -5.92 28.02
C LYS A 353 -40.11 -6.69 28.93
N ASN A 354 -41.03 -5.98 29.57
CA ASN A 354 -42.07 -6.58 30.40
C ASN A 354 -43.14 -7.23 29.53
N LEU A 355 -43.55 -8.45 29.86
CA LEU A 355 -44.65 -9.15 29.20
C LEU A 355 -45.94 -8.30 29.20
N THR A 356 -46.73 -8.40 28.14
CA THR A 356 -48.09 -7.82 28.11
C THR A 356 -48.90 -8.38 29.27
N ALA A 357 -49.68 -7.51 29.92
CA ALA A 357 -50.60 -7.94 30.96
C ALA A 357 -51.57 -9.01 30.40
N ASN A 358 -51.78 -10.09 31.14
CA ASN A 358 -52.79 -11.09 30.76
C ASN A 358 -54.16 -10.43 30.53
N GLY A 359 -54.70 -10.61 29.32
CA GLY A 359 -56.04 -10.20 28.92
C GLY A 359 -57.01 -11.37 28.76
N PHE A 360 -56.58 -12.61 29.04
CA PHE A 360 -57.47 -13.78 29.05
C PHE A 360 -58.21 -13.93 30.38
N SER A 361 -59.39 -14.54 30.32
CA SER A 361 -60.18 -14.97 31.47
C SER A 361 -60.63 -16.42 31.29
N LYS A 362 -60.61 -17.20 32.37
CA LYS A 362 -61.08 -18.59 32.38
C LYS A 362 -62.11 -18.76 33.49
N SER A 363 -63.33 -19.11 33.13
CA SER A 363 -64.40 -19.35 34.11
C SER A 363 -63.96 -20.35 35.17
N GLY A 364 -64.22 -20.01 36.44
CA GLY A 364 -63.89 -20.87 37.59
C GLY A 364 -62.41 -21.02 37.93
N SER A 365 -61.52 -20.29 37.26
CA SER A 365 -60.08 -20.32 37.52
C SER A 365 -59.50 -18.91 37.62
N HIS A 366 -58.35 -18.79 38.29
CA HIS A 366 -57.55 -17.58 38.29
C HIS A 366 -56.22 -17.82 37.57
N PHE A 367 -55.73 -16.79 36.89
CA PHE A 367 -54.47 -16.81 36.16
C PHE A 367 -53.30 -16.84 37.17
N THR A 368 -52.39 -17.81 37.03
CA THR A 368 -51.22 -17.96 37.91
C THR A 368 -49.92 -17.51 37.26
N GLY A 369 -49.86 -17.48 35.92
CA GLY A 369 -48.67 -17.10 35.19
C GLY A 369 -48.68 -17.63 33.76
N TRP A 370 -47.57 -17.44 33.07
CA TRP A 370 -47.29 -17.95 31.75
C TRP A 370 -46.33 -19.14 31.83
N ASN A 371 -46.38 -20.06 30.88
CA ASN A 371 -45.40 -21.13 30.74
C ASN A 371 -45.02 -21.37 29.27
N THR A 372 -43.77 -21.74 29.01
CA THR A 372 -43.32 -22.12 27.65
C THR A 372 -43.97 -23.40 27.10
N LYS A 373 -44.64 -24.20 27.94
CA LYS A 373 -45.41 -25.38 27.56
C LYS A 373 -46.82 -25.32 28.11
N ALA A 374 -47.78 -25.82 27.33
CA ALA A 374 -49.20 -25.81 27.69
C ALA A 374 -49.51 -26.59 28.98
N ASP A 375 -48.79 -27.69 29.22
CA ASP A 375 -48.92 -28.56 30.38
C ASP A 375 -48.25 -28.02 31.67
N GLY A 376 -47.57 -26.86 31.58
CA GLY A 376 -46.88 -26.26 32.72
C GLY A 376 -45.49 -26.84 33.02
N SER A 377 -44.99 -27.82 32.25
CA SER A 377 -43.69 -28.47 32.48
C SER A 377 -42.48 -27.66 31.97
N GLY A 378 -42.73 -26.52 31.33
CA GLY A 378 -41.68 -25.63 30.82
C GLY A 378 -41.30 -24.54 31.83
N THR A 379 -40.56 -23.54 31.34
CA THR A 379 -40.19 -22.36 32.14
C THR A 379 -41.42 -21.48 32.42
N GLY A 380 -41.63 -21.15 33.69
CA GLY A 380 -42.72 -20.29 34.15
C GLY A 380 -42.34 -18.81 34.24
N PHE A 381 -43.32 -17.94 34.00
CA PHE A 381 -43.19 -16.49 34.14
C PHE A 381 -44.41 -15.88 34.84
N TYR A 382 -44.21 -14.89 35.70
CA TYR A 382 -45.32 -14.16 36.32
C TYR A 382 -45.88 -13.06 35.39
N ASN A 383 -47.07 -12.55 35.70
CA ASN A 383 -47.71 -11.52 34.90
C ASN A 383 -46.84 -10.24 34.84
N LYS A 384 -46.65 -9.67 33.65
CA LYS A 384 -45.80 -8.48 33.41
C LYS A 384 -44.31 -8.65 33.77
N GLN A 385 -43.82 -9.88 33.90
CA GLN A 385 -42.40 -10.14 34.16
C GLN A 385 -41.50 -9.53 33.06
N SER A 386 -40.34 -8.98 33.45
CA SER A 386 -39.30 -8.56 32.50
C SER A 386 -38.59 -9.79 31.93
N VAL A 387 -38.60 -9.93 30.60
CA VAL A 387 -37.98 -11.05 29.89
C VAL A 387 -37.07 -10.55 28.76
N LYS A 388 -36.08 -11.37 28.39
CA LYS A 388 -35.24 -11.21 27.21
C LYS A 388 -34.74 -12.56 26.71
N ASN A 389 -34.28 -12.61 25.46
CA ASN A 389 -33.61 -13.76 24.84
C ASN A 389 -34.33 -15.11 24.96
N LEU A 390 -35.65 -15.13 24.75
CA LEU A 390 -36.43 -16.38 24.80
C LEU A 390 -36.16 -17.33 23.62
N THR A 391 -35.53 -16.81 22.56
CA THR A 391 -35.05 -17.58 21.41
C THR A 391 -33.87 -16.85 20.76
N ALA A 392 -32.99 -17.62 20.12
CA ALA A 392 -31.89 -17.11 19.30
C ALA A 392 -32.16 -17.26 17.79
N VAL A 393 -33.38 -17.62 17.40
CA VAL A 393 -33.79 -17.83 16.01
C VAL A 393 -34.51 -16.60 15.47
N ASN A 394 -33.98 -16.01 14.39
CA ASN A 394 -34.53 -14.80 13.78
C ASN A 394 -35.96 -15.05 13.24
N GLY A 395 -36.89 -14.15 13.58
CA GLY A 395 -38.29 -14.23 13.17
C GLY A 395 -39.10 -15.33 13.86
N ALA A 396 -38.53 -16.04 14.84
CA ALA A 396 -39.25 -17.12 15.51
C ALA A 396 -40.43 -16.58 16.34
N VAL A 397 -41.44 -17.44 16.52
CA VAL A 397 -42.58 -17.19 17.41
C VAL A 397 -42.44 -18.07 18.64
N VAL A 398 -42.23 -17.47 19.80
CA VAL A 398 -42.26 -18.14 21.10
C VAL A 398 -43.68 -18.07 21.63
N THR A 399 -44.31 -19.22 21.90
CA THR A 399 -45.65 -19.25 22.48
C THR A 399 -45.57 -19.41 24.00
N LEU A 400 -46.25 -18.53 24.73
CA LEU A 400 -46.43 -18.62 26.17
C LEU A 400 -47.89 -18.96 26.48
N TYR A 401 -48.09 -20.04 27.23
CA TYR A 401 -49.39 -20.59 27.58
C TYR A 401 -49.81 -20.11 28.96
N ALA A 402 -51.02 -19.58 29.08
CA ALA A 402 -51.58 -19.20 30.37
C ALA A 402 -51.71 -20.44 31.27
N GLN A 403 -51.32 -20.28 32.52
CA GLN A 403 -51.51 -21.28 33.56
C GLN A 403 -52.61 -20.81 34.50
N TRP A 404 -53.43 -21.76 34.91
CA TRP A 404 -54.68 -21.51 35.61
C TRP A 404 -54.74 -22.40 36.85
N SER A 405 -55.28 -21.87 37.94
CA SER A 405 -55.62 -22.65 39.13
C SER A 405 -57.09 -22.46 39.47
N THR A 406 -57.73 -23.53 39.91
CA THR A 406 -59.15 -23.50 40.31
C THR A 406 -59.35 -22.45 41.40
N THR A 407 -60.37 -21.61 41.21
CA THR A 407 -60.78 -20.63 42.21
C THR A 407 -61.28 -21.36 43.45
N SER A 408 -60.85 -20.92 44.64
CA SER A 408 -61.35 -21.42 45.92
C SER A 408 -61.86 -20.27 46.79
N TYR A 409 -62.88 -20.51 47.60
CA TYR A 409 -63.47 -19.50 48.49
C TYR A 409 -63.94 -20.14 49.80
N THR A 410 -64.19 -19.30 50.80
CA THR A 410 -64.68 -19.73 52.11
C THR A 410 -66.14 -19.33 52.29
N VAL A 411 -66.99 -20.26 52.71
CA VAL A 411 -68.34 -19.96 53.18
C VAL A 411 -68.27 -19.77 54.69
N ALA A 412 -68.60 -18.56 55.15
CA ALA A 412 -68.65 -18.20 56.56
C ALA A 412 -70.11 -18.10 57.02
N PHE A 413 -70.41 -18.76 58.12
CA PHE A 413 -71.73 -18.73 58.73
C PHE A 413 -71.77 -17.68 59.84
N VAL A 414 -72.88 -16.96 59.93
CA VAL A 414 -73.09 -15.88 60.91
C VAL A 414 -74.38 -16.14 61.66
N GLY A 415 -74.30 -16.32 62.98
CA GLY A 415 -75.45 -16.70 63.82
C GLY A 415 -76.55 -15.64 63.96
N ASN A 416 -76.31 -14.40 63.50
CA ASN A 416 -77.31 -13.34 63.35
C ASN A 416 -78.16 -13.09 64.62
N GLY A 417 -77.49 -12.81 65.75
CA GLY A 417 -78.13 -12.65 67.06
C GLY A 417 -78.39 -13.97 67.79
N ASN A 418 -77.56 -14.99 67.54
CA ASN A 418 -77.56 -16.23 68.30
C ASN A 418 -77.18 -15.99 69.77
N THR A 419 -77.71 -16.80 70.67
CA THR A 419 -77.40 -16.75 72.11
C THR A 419 -76.29 -17.72 72.50
N SER A 420 -76.09 -18.80 71.74
CA SER A 420 -74.98 -19.74 71.92
C SER A 420 -74.71 -20.55 70.64
N GLY A 421 -73.76 -21.49 70.69
CA GLY A 421 -73.41 -22.38 69.59
C GLY A 421 -72.52 -21.73 68.52
N ASN A 422 -72.05 -22.55 67.57
CA ASN A 422 -71.20 -22.11 66.46
C ASN A 422 -71.38 -23.01 65.23
N THR A 423 -71.24 -22.43 64.04
CA THR A 423 -71.13 -23.19 62.79
C THR A 423 -69.80 -22.85 62.13
N SER A 424 -68.90 -23.83 62.03
CA SER A 424 -67.58 -23.64 61.41
C SER A 424 -67.72 -23.24 59.94
N SER A 425 -66.82 -22.39 59.46
CA SER A 425 -66.70 -22.08 58.04
C SER A 425 -66.25 -23.32 57.25
N MET A 426 -66.45 -23.28 55.93
CA MET A 426 -66.00 -24.35 55.03
C MET A 426 -65.37 -23.76 53.77
N THR A 427 -64.30 -24.40 53.28
CA THR A 427 -63.74 -24.09 51.97
C THR A 427 -64.51 -24.83 50.88
N MET A 428 -64.73 -24.11 49.78
CA MET A 428 -65.36 -24.57 48.55
C MET A 428 -64.41 -24.27 47.39
N LYS A 429 -64.32 -25.20 46.43
CA LYS A 429 -63.73 -24.92 45.11
C LYS A 429 -64.83 -24.52 44.13
N PHE A 430 -64.49 -23.66 43.18
CA PHE A 430 -65.37 -23.40 42.06
C PHE A 430 -65.61 -24.70 41.30
N ASP A 431 -66.84 -24.85 40.86
CA ASP A 431 -67.46 -26.03 40.30
C ASP A 431 -67.65 -27.27 41.21
N GLU A 432 -67.29 -27.17 42.50
CA GLU A 432 -67.56 -28.20 43.50
C GLU A 432 -68.99 -28.08 44.07
N THR A 433 -69.74 -29.19 44.03
CA THR A 433 -71.01 -29.31 44.76
C THR A 433 -70.73 -29.87 46.15
N LYS A 434 -71.16 -29.17 47.20
CA LYS A 434 -70.97 -29.61 48.59
C LYS A 434 -72.13 -29.17 49.47
N ALA A 435 -72.51 -30.01 50.43
CA ALA A 435 -73.50 -29.66 51.43
C ALA A 435 -72.96 -28.59 52.38
N LEU A 436 -73.78 -27.59 52.72
CA LEU A 436 -73.47 -26.63 53.77
C LEU A 436 -73.23 -27.36 55.11
N ASN A 437 -72.37 -26.82 55.96
CA ASN A 437 -72.21 -27.36 57.31
C ASN A 437 -73.54 -27.30 58.07
N LYS A 438 -73.81 -28.33 58.88
CA LYS A 438 -74.98 -28.37 59.75
C LYS A 438 -74.98 -27.17 60.69
N ASN A 439 -76.11 -26.45 60.77
CA ASN A 439 -76.26 -25.35 61.71
C ASN A 439 -75.98 -25.81 63.16
N GLY A 440 -75.03 -25.14 63.79
CA GLY A 440 -74.71 -25.28 65.21
C GLY A 440 -75.04 -24.03 66.03
N TYR A 441 -75.62 -22.97 65.45
CA TYR A 441 -76.09 -21.81 66.22
C TYR A 441 -77.42 -22.10 66.91
N VAL A 442 -77.55 -21.54 68.12
CA VAL A 442 -78.76 -21.61 68.94
C VAL A 442 -79.22 -20.19 69.27
N LYS A 443 -80.51 -19.90 69.11
CA LYS A 443 -81.15 -18.67 69.55
C LYS A 443 -82.33 -19.02 70.45
N THR A 444 -82.24 -18.67 71.73
CA THR A 444 -83.24 -19.05 72.75
C THR A 444 -84.63 -18.58 72.36
N GLY A 445 -85.60 -19.49 72.33
CA GLY A 445 -86.99 -19.21 71.94
C GLY A 445 -87.27 -19.31 70.42
N TYR A 446 -86.29 -19.69 69.60
CA TYR A 446 -86.43 -19.78 68.14
C TYR A 446 -85.94 -21.13 67.60
N SER A 447 -86.54 -21.59 66.50
CA SER A 447 -86.05 -22.71 65.69
C SER A 447 -85.34 -22.20 64.43
N PHE A 448 -84.20 -22.81 64.09
CA PHE A 448 -83.52 -22.51 62.82
C PHE A 448 -84.38 -22.93 61.64
N THR A 449 -84.50 -22.06 60.63
CA THR A 449 -85.30 -22.34 59.43
C THR A 449 -84.42 -22.47 58.19
N LYS A 450 -83.54 -21.49 57.93
CA LYS A 450 -82.74 -21.39 56.70
C LYS A 450 -81.54 -20.48 56.91
N TRP A 451 -80.50 -20.69 56.11
CA TRP A 451 -79.45 -19.73 55.88
C TRP A 451 -79.91 -18.67 54.87
N ASN A 452 -79.46 -17.43 54.99
CA ASN A 452 -79.76 -16.34 54.06
C ASN A 452 -78.51 -15.57 53.62
N THR A 453 -78.46 -15.09 52.37
CA THR A 453 -77.34 -14.26 51.89
C THR A 453 -77.34 -12.83 52.41
N LYS A 454 -78.42 -12.39 53.07
CA LYS A 454 -78.53 -11.08 53.73
C LYS A 454 -78.98 -11.26 55.18
N SER A 455 -78.40 -10.49 56.10
CA SER A 455 -78.73 -10.54 57.54
C SER A 455 -80.20 -10.20 57.87
N ASN A 456 -80.86 -9.44 57.00
CA ASN A 456 -82.28 -9.08 57.14
C ASN A 456 -83.25 -10.12 56.54
N GLY A 457 -82.75 -11.24 56.02
CA GLY A 457 -83.57 -12.33 55.46
C GLY A 457 -84.12 -12.10 54.05
N THR A 458 -83.81 -10.96 53.41
CA THR A 458 -84.30 -10.61 52.05
C THR A 458 -83.44 -11.19 50.92
N GLY A 459 -82.38 -11.92 51.25
CA GLY A 459 -81.50 -12.58 50.29
C GLY A 459 -81.97 -13.98 49.90
N THR A 460 -81.13 -14.68 49.15
CA THR A 460 -81.35 -16.07 48.74
C THR A 460 -81.30 -16.99 49.95
N ALA A 461 -82.29 -17.87 50.06
CA ALA A 461 -82.43 -18.81 51.16
C ALA A 461 -81.82 -20.17 50.83
N TYR A 462 -81.15 -20.79 51.80
CA TYR A 462 -80.67 -22.16 51.71
C TYR A 462 -81.10 -22.98 52.92
N SER A 463 -81.60 -24.20 52.71
CA SER A 463 -81.96 -25.09 53.83
C SER A 463 -80.72 -25.59 54.58
N ASN A 464 -80.92 -26.10 55.79
CA ASN A 464 -79.83 -26.69 56.57
C ASN A 464 -79.21 -27.86 55.79
N GLN A 465 -77.88 -27.86 55.64
CA GLN A 465 -77.13 -28.86 54.85
C GLN A 465 -77.51 -28.95 53.37
N GLN A 466 -78.10 -27.89 52.79
CA GLN A 466 -78.36 -27.85 51.36
C GLN A 466 -77.06 -28.01 50.57
N SER A 467 -77.08 -28.82 49.51
CA SER A 467 -76.00 -28.87 48.53
C SER A 467 -75.99 -27.59 47.70
N VAL A 468 -74.85 -26.89 47.74
CA VAL A 468 -74.63 -25.63 47.05
C VAL A 468 -73.38 -25.72 46.18
N LYS A 469 -73.30 -24.82 45.20
CA LYS A 469 -72.22 -24.74 44.21
C LYS A 469 -72.07 -23.29 43.75
N ASN A 470 -70.84 -22.84 43.49
CA ASN A 470 -70.51 -21.54 42.88
C ASN A 470 -71.16 -20.31 43.55
N LEU A 471 -71.13 -20.25 44.89
CA LEU A 471 -71.71 -19.14 45.67
C LEU A 471 -70.98 -17.80 45.43
N THR A 472 -69.70 -17.86 45.09
CA THR A 472 -68.91 -16.71 44.63
C THR A 472 -67.88 -17.15 43.60
N ASN A 473 -67.45 -16.23 42.75
CA ASN A 473 -66.36 -16.39 41.79
C ASN A 473 -65.05 -15.71 42.24
N VAL A 474 -65.02 -15.15 43.45
CA VAL A 474 -63.85 -14.44 44.00
C VAL A 474 -62.90 -15.44 44.65
N ASN A 475 -61.69 -15.59 44.08
CA ASN A 475 -60.65 -16.43 44.67
C ASN A 475 -60.18 -15.88 46.02
N GLY A 476 -60.10 -16.75 47.03
CA GLY A 476 -59.84 -16.38 48.41
C GLY A 476 -60.98 -15.60 49.08
N GLY A 477 -62.12 -15.40 48.40
CA GLY A 477 -63.24 -14.63 48.91
C GLY A 477 -63.94 -15.31 50.09
N ILE A 478 -64.65 -14.52 50.89
CA ILE A 478 -65.55 -15.00 51.94
C ILE A 478 -66.99 -14.74 51.51
N PHE A 479 -67.79 -15.79 51.46
CA PHE A 479 -69.22 -15.72 51.20
C PHE A 479 -69.98 -15.91 52.51
N PHE A 480 -70.76 -14.91 52.92
CA PHE A 480 -71.47 -14.95 54.20
C PHE A 480 -72.88 -15.52 54.05
N LEU A 481 -73.23 -16.40 54.99
CA LEU A 481 -74.57 -16.92 55.19
C LEU A 481 -75.04 -16.62 56.62
N TYR A 482 -76.20 -16.01 56.76
CA TYR A 482 -76.79 -15.58 58.02
C TYR A 482 -77.89 -16.54 58.46
N ALA A 483 -77.89 -16.92 59.74
CA ALA A 483 -78.85 -17.87 60.33
C ALA A 483 -80.26 -17.27 60.53
#